data_AF-A0A660PY26-F1
#
_entry.id   AF-A0A660PY26-F1
#
_cell.length_a   1.000
_cell.length_b   1.000
_cell.length_c   1.000
_cell.angle_alpha   90.00
_cell.angle_beta   90.00
_cell.angle_gamma   90.00
#
_symmetry.space_group_name_H-M   'P 1'
#
loop_
_entity.id
_entity.type
_entity.pdbx_description
1 polymer ?
#
loop_
_entity_poly.entity_id
_entity_poly.type
_entity_poly.pdbx_seq_one_letter_code
_entity_poly.pdbx_strand_id
1 'polypeptide(L)' 'MNHEEGVIVADSAEVKEMPVESASAFIQLHAGSKVRIESRRQGWFKVTIPSGERGWVKREKLILLDQEGLWNDMERI' A
#
# COMPACT_ATOMS: atom_id res chain seq x y z
N MET A 1 -1.93 -8.71 -18.73
CA MET A 1 -2.78 -8.35 -17.59
C MET A 1 -2.05 -7.27 -16.84
N ASN A 2 -2.59 -6.05 -16.75
CA ASN A 2 -1.97 -5.00 -15.94
C ASN A 2 -2.27 -5.30 -14.48
N HIS A 3 -1.22 -5.40 -13.66
CA HIS A 3 -1.35 -5.50 -12.22
C HIS A 3 -1.03 -4.12 -11.67
N GLU A 4 -1.94 -3.54 -10.90
CA GLU A 4 -1.66 -2.28 -10.21
C GLU A 4 -0.61 -2.54 -9.12
N GLU A 5 0.38 -1.67 -9.03
CA GLU A 5 1.46 -1.76 -8.07
C GLU A 5 1.53 -0.48 -7.24
N GLY A 6 2.18 -0.57 -6.08
CA GLY A 6 2.46 0.58 -5.23
C GLY A 6 3.79 0.42 -4.51
N VAL A 7 4.32 1.54 -4.05
CA VAL A 7 5.57 1.61 -3.27
C VAL A 7 5.28 2.24 -1.93
N ILE A 8 5.70 1.59 -0.86
CA ILE A 8 5.69 2.18 0.48
C ILE A 8 6.65 3.37 0.48
N VAL A 9 6.18 4.54 0.91
CA VAL A 9 6.99 5.76 1.03
C VAL A 9 7.14 6.24 2.47
N ALA A 10 6.31 5.71 3.38
CA ALA A 10 6.47 5.96 4.81
C ALA A 10 7.63 5.14 5.39
N ASP A 11 8.24 5.64 6.47
CA ASP A 11 9.30 4.93 7.22
C ASP A 11 8.85 3.53 7.66
N SER A 12 7.58 3.43 8.06
CA SER A 12 6.92 2.18 8.39
C SER A 12 5.46 2.15 7.93
N ALA A 13 5.05 0.98 7.46
CA ALA A 13 3.68 0.67 7.07
C ALA A 13 3.32 -0.72 7.60
N GLU A 14 2.39 -0.77 8.55
CA GLU A 14 1.83 -2.04 9.02
C GLU A 14 0.89 -2.63 7.96
N VAL A 15 1.04 -3.93 7.72
CA VAL A 15 0.09 -4.71 6.92
C VAL A 15 -0.83 -5.43 7.90
N LYS A 16 -2.10 -5.02 7.89
CA LYS A 16 -3.14 -5.51 8.79
C LYS A 16 -3.97 -6.62 8.15
N GLU A 17 -4.54 -7.49 8.98
CA GLU A 17 -5.45 -8.55 8.52
C GLU A 17 -6.78 -7.98 7.98
N MET A 18 -7.21 -6.84 8.51
CA MET A 18 -8.46 -6.16 8.15
C MET A 18 -8.26 -4.65 7.98
N PRO A 19 -9.10 -3.96 7.17
CA PRO A 19 -9.00 -2.53 6.92
C PRO A 19 -9.64 -1.70 8.02
N VAL A 20 -9.21 -1.92 9.27
CA VAL A 20 -9.65 -1.18 10.45
C VAL A 20 -8.45 -0.91 11.35
N GLU A 21 -8.46 0.22 12.07
CA GLU A 21 -7.33 0.66 12.91
C GLU A 21 -6.95 -0.37 13.98
N SER A 22 -7.96 -1.01 14.59
CA SER A 22 -7.80 -1.97 15.69
C SER A 22 -7.37 -3.36 15.23
N ALA A 23 -7.23 -3.61 13.93
CA ALA A 23 -6.81 -4.92 13.43
C ALA A 23 -5.33 -5.16 13.71
N SER A 24 -5.03 -6.43 14.02
CA SER A 24 -3.66 -6.92 14.16
C SER A 24 -2.88 -6.76 12.86
N ALA A 25 -1.63 -6.34 13.01
CA ALA A 25 -0.64 -6.37 11.94
C ALA A 25 0.15 -7.67 12.03
N PHE A 26 0.42 -8.30 10.89
CA PHE A 26 1.24 -9.51 10.81
C PHE A 26 2.64 -9.23 10.26
N ILE A 27 2.83 -8.10 9.59
CA ILE A 27 4.14 -7.65 9.11
C ILE A 27 4.20 -6.12 9.05
N GLN A 28 5.41 -5.58 9.14
CA GLN A 28 5.71 -4.18 8.90
C GLN A 28 6.60 -4.06 7.66
N LEU A 29 6.20 -3.23 6.71
CA LEU A 29 6.97 -2.87 5.53
C LEU A 29 7.64 -1.50 5.74
N HIS A 30 8.72 -1.28 5.00
CA HIS A 30 9.51 -0.04 5.03
C HIS A 30 9.51 0.66 3.68
N ALA A 31 9.91 1.93 3.67
CA ALA A 31 10.06 2.73 2.46
C ALA A 31 10.83 1.97 1.35
N GLY A 32 10.36 2.09 0.11
CA GLY A 32 10.89 1.37 -1.06
C GLY A 32 10.30 -0.03 -1.28
N SER A 33 9.56 -0.58 -0.32
CA SER A 33 8.90 -1.89 -0.50
C SER A 33 7.83 -1.80 -1.59
N LYS A 34 7.93 -2.67 -2.60
CA LYS A 34 6.91 -2.82 -3.65
C LYS A 34 5.83 -3.80 -3.23
N VAL A 35 4.59 -3.45 -3.54
CA VAL A 35 3.42 -4.30 -3.30
C VAL A 35 2.50 -4.27 -4.50
N ARG A 36 1.76 -5.37 -4.72
CA ARG A 36 0.69 -5.42 -5.72
C ARG A 36 -0.62 -4.99 -5.08
N ILE A 37 -1.37 -4.12 -5.73
CA ILE A 37 -2.68 -3.65 -5.28
C ILE A 37 -3.75 -4.60 -5.81
N GLU A 38 -4.58 -5.13 -4.91
CA GLU A 38 -5.71 -6.02 -5.26
C GLU A 38 -7.06 -5.29 -5.21
N SER A 39 -7.25 -4.41 -4.24
CA SER A 39 -8.50 -3.65 -4.10
C SER A 39 -8.33 -2.44 -3.18
N ARG A 40 -9.34 -1.58 -3.16
CA ARG A 40 -9.35 -0.30 -2.43
C ARG A 40 -10.58 -0.27 -1.53
N ARG A 41 -10.45 0.13 -0.27
CA ARG A 41 -11.58 0.29 0.66
C ARG A 41 -11.32 1.41 1.66
N GLN A 42 -12.10 2.48 1.58
CA GLN A 42 -12.18 3.57 2.58
C GLN A 42 -10.85 3.89 3.29
N GLY A 43 -9.87 4.40 2.56
CA GLY A 43 -8.57 4.76 3.14
C GLY A 43 -7.54 3.62 3.21
N TRP A 44 -7.90 2.42 2.76
CA TRP A 44 -7.02 1.25 2.73
C TRP A 44 -6.84 0.70 1.32
N PHE A 45 -5.67 0.13 1.10
CA PHE A 45 -5.39 -0.73 -0.04
C PHE A 45 -5.21 -2.16 0.46
N LYS A 46 -5.92 -3.09 -0.19
CA LYS A 46 -5.61 -4.50 -0.07
C LYS A 46 -4.41 -4.78 -0.97
N VAL A 47 -3.36 -5.33 -0.39
CA VAL A 47 -2.09 -5.55 -1.07
C VAL A 47 -1.67 -7.01 -0.98
N THR A 48 -0.91 -7.46 -1.98
CA THR A 48 -0.10 -8.66 -1.89
C THR A 48 1.36 -8.26 -1.79
N ILE A 49 2.03 -8.76 -0.76
CA ILE A 49 3.45 -8.48 -0.52
C ILE A 49 4.33 -9.50 -1.25
N PRO A 50 5.66 -9.29 -1.36
CA PRO A 50 6.54 -10.19 -2.11
C PRO A 50 6.55 -11.65 -1.64
N SER A 51 6.25 -11.92 -0.36
CA SER A 51 6.11 -13.30 0.16
C SER A 51 4.84 -14.02 -0.34
N GLY A 52 3.91 -13.30 -0.99
CA GLY A 52 2.62 -13.82 -1.46
C GLY A 52 1.48 -13.65 -0.46
N GLU A 53 1.76 -13.20 0.76
CA GLU A 53 0.74 -12.90 1.77
C GLU A 53 -0.08 -11.67 1.39
N ARG A 54 -1.32 -11.61 1.90
CA ARG A 54 -2.28 -10.55 1.58
C ARG A 54 -2.74 -9.86 2.84
N GLY A 55 -2.84 -8.54 2.78
CA GLY A 55 -3.38 -7.74 3.89
C GLY A 55 -3.71 -6.32 3.47
N TRP A 56 -3.91 -5.46 4.45
CA TRP A 56 -4.39 -4.10 4.26
C TRP A 56 -3.36 -3.09 4.76
N VAL A 57 -3.06 -2.10 3.92
CA VAL A 57 -2.17 -0.98 4.23
C VAL A 57 -2.94 0.31 4.04
N LYS A 58 -2.70 1.31 4.91
CA LYS A 58 -3.30 2.64 4.74
C LYS A 58 -2.83 3.28 3.44
N ARG A 59 -3.77 3.94 2.73
CA ARG A 59 -3.51 4.62 1.45
C ARG A 59 -2.39 5.65 1.54
N GLU A 60 -2.29 6.35 2.66
CA GLU A 60 -1.33 7.44 2.87
C GLU A 60 0.11 6.95 3.05
N LYS A 61 0.32 5.64 3.22
CA LYS A 61 1.64 5.04 3.43
C LYS A 61 2.33 4.63 2.13
N LEU A 62 1.59 4.64 1.01
CA LEU A 62 2.09 4.17 -0.27
C LEU A 62 1.64 5.05 -1.43
N ILE A 63 2.48 5.13 -2.45
CA ILE A 63 2.18 5.78 -3.72
C ILE A 63 1.88 4.69 -4.75
N LEU A 64 0.86 4.93 -5.58
CA LEU A 64 0.53 4.02 -6.67
C LEU A 64 1.50 4.22 -7.82
N LEU A 65 2.03 3.12 -8.35
CA LEU A 65 2.87 3.11 -9.53
C LEU A 65 2.01 3.03 -10.78
N ASP A 66 1.23 4.08 -11.01
CA ASP A 66 0.49 4.28 -12.25
C ASP A 66 0.84 5.66 -12.83
N GLN A 67 0.47 5.89 -14.11
CA GLN A 67 0.82 7.14 -14.77
C GLN A 67 0.20 8.36 -14.08
N GLU A 68 -0.94 8.25 -13.40
CA GLU A 68 -1.63 9.34 -12.69
C GLU A 68 -1.11 9.51 -11.26
N GLY A 69 -0.74 8.42 -10.59
CA GLY A 69 -0.23 8.41 -9.21
C GLY A 69 1.06 9.20 -9.03
N LEU A 70 1.99 9.14 -10.00
CA LEU A 70 3.26 9.86 -9.92
C LEU A 70 3.09 11.38 -10.02
N TRP A 71 2.16 11.86 -10.84
CA TRP A 71 1.94 13.31 -11.00
C TRP A 71 1.23 13.91 -9.78
N ASN A 72 0.23 13.22 -9.21
CA ASN A 72 -0.50 13.69 -8.03
C ASN A 72 0.39 13.93 -6.80
N ASP A 73 1.45 13.14 -6.62
CA ASP A 73 2.41 13.35 -5.53
C ASP A 73 3.43 14.46 -5.83
N MET A 74 3.75 14.74 -7.11
CA MET A 74 4.65 15.84 -7.49
C MET A 74 4.05 17.24 -7.26
N GLU A 75 2.71 17.39 -7.28
CA GLU A 75 2.03 18.67 -7.04
C GLU A 75 1.88 19.05 -5.56
N ARG A 76 2.29 18.16 -4.64
CA ARG A 76 2.18 18.38 -3.19
C ARG A 76 3.45 18.96 -2.54
N ILE A 77 4.42 19.40 -3.35
CA ILE A 77 5.71 19.98 -2.94
C ILE A 77 5.70 21.49 -3.13
#